data_AF-H0SIR5-F1
#
_entry.id   AF-H0SIR5-F1
#
_cell.length_a   1.000
_cell.length_b   1.000
_cell.length_c   1.000
_cell.angle_alpha   90.00
_cell.angle_beta   90.00
_cell.angle_gamma   90.00
#
_symmetry.space_group_name_H-M   'P 1'
#
loop_
_entity.id
_entity.type
_entity.pdbx_description
1 polymer ?
#
loop_
_entity_poly.entity_id
_entity_poly.type
_entity_poly.pdbx_seq_one_letter_code
_entity_poly.pdbx_strand_id
1 'polypeptide(L)'
;MEAERLAEAENRADQIGGVNLTEEPADVADILFDLARRETRTFSNRFARLLMNDMKTAVHMHKRPLKSAGFRVLKAPDVPSVLVELGYVSNKGDMGNLLSDAWRARSADAMARAIDAFLAKRVANVGGEKPDKPAAPRAKP
;
A
#
# COMPACT_ATOMS: atom_id res chain seq x y z
N MET A 1 -31.49 8.85 -8.80
CA MET A 1 -30.24 9.18 -9.51
C MET A 1 -29.35 10.15 -8.74
N GLU A 2 -29.85 11.24 -8.16
CA GLU A 2 -29.00 12.17 -7.36
C GLU A 2 -28.59 11.59 -5.99
N ALA A 3 -29.52 11.02 -5.24
CA ALA A 3 -29.24 10.40 -3.95
C ALA A 3 -28.30 9.18 -4.04
N GLU A 4 -28.33 8.46 -5.16
CA GLU A 4 -27.46 7.30 -5.41
C GLU A 4 -26.02 7.76 -5.73
N ARG A 5 -25.86 8.80 -6.56
CA ARG A 5 -24.55 9.44 -6.79
C ARG A 5 -23.97 10.04 -5.51
N LEU A 6 -24.81 10.70 -4.70
CA LEU A 6 -24.40 11.25 -3.41
C LEU A 6 -23.98 10.15 -2.45
N ALA A 7 -24.77 9.10 -2.28
CA ALA A 7 -24.42 7.96 -1.42
C ALA A 7 -23.15 7.25 -1.89
N GLU A 8 -22.92 7.12 -3.20
CA GLU A 8 -21.67 6.57 -3.71
C GLU A 8 -20.47 7.51 -3.47
N ALA A 9 -20.65 8.83 -3.56
CA ALA A 9 -19.61 9.80 -3.24
C ALA A 9 -19.25 9.78 -1.75
N GLU A 10 -20.25 9.77 -0.85
CA GLU A 10 -20.07 9.67 0.60
C GLU A 10 -19.35 8.37 0.99
N ASN A 11 -19.80 7.23 0.45
CA ASN A 11 -19.14 5.93 0.68
C ASN A 11 -17.70 5.88 0.15
N ARG A 12 -17.35 6.71 -0.85
CA ARG A 12 -16.01 6.80 -1.44
C ARG A 12 -15.09 7.74 -0.64
N ALA A 13 -15.62 8.84 -0.11
CA ALA A 13 -14.89 9.76 0.77
C ALA A 13 -14.44 9.06 2.07
N ASP A 14 -15.32 8.26 2.67
CA ASP A 14 -15.01 7.47 3.88
C ASP A 14 -13.94 6.38 3.65
N GLN A 15 -13.73 5.95 2.40
CA GLN A 15 -12.74 4.91 2.05
C GLN A 15 -11.30 5.44 1.88
N ILE A 16 -11.08 6.76 1.83
CA ILE A 16 -9.74 7.35 1.78
C ILE A 16 -9.37 7.84 3.17
N GLY A 17 -8.79 6.97 4.01
CA GLY A 17 -7.88 7.27 5.13
C GLY A 17 -7.99 8.58 5.93
N GLY A 18 -9.19 9.17 6.10
CA GLY A 18 -9.39 10.43 6.81
C GLY A 18 -9.18 11.72 6.00
N VAL A 19 -9.18 11.68 4.66
CA VAL A 19 -9.17 12.91 3.84
C VAL A 19 -10.61 13.34 3.59
N ASN A 20 -11.01 14.50 4.12
CA ASN A 20 -12.35 15.03 3.89
C ASN A 20 -12.48 15.62 2.48
N LEU A 21 -12.94 14.82 1.52
CA LEU A 21 -13.21 15.25 0.14
C LEU A 21 -14.64 15.80 -0.04
N THR A 22 -15.45 15.88 1.02
CA THR A 22 -16.86 16.33 0.92
C THR A 22 -17.00 17.82 0.54
N GLU A 23 -15.92 18.60 0.67
CA GLU A 23 -15.89 20.02 0.29
C GLU A 23 -15.50 20.24 -1.19
N GLU A 24 -15.04 19.21 -1.90
CA GLU A 24 -14.63 19.31 -3.30
C GLU A 24 -15.79 19.04 -4.27
N PRO A 25 -15.84 19.71 -5.44
CA PRO A 25 -16.74 19.33 -6.52
C PRO A 25 -16.56 17.85 -6.91
N ALA A 26 -17.66 17.16 -7.23
CA ALA A 26 -17.64 15.70 -7.45
C ALA A 26 -16.64 15.22 -8.52
N ASP A 27 -16.41 16.03 -9.56
CA ASP A 27 -15.43 15.79 -10.62
C ASP A 27 -13.98 15.93 -10.12
N VAL A 28 -13.71 16.88 -9.23
CA VAL A 28 -12.40 17.05 -8.58
C VAL A 28 -12.13 15.90 -7.62
N ALA A 29 -13.12 15.52 -6.80
CA ALA A 29 -13.01 14.41 -5.86
C ALA A 29 -12.68 13.09 -6.57
N ASP A 30 -13.30 12.81 -7.72
CA ASP A 30 -13.02 11.62 -8.53
C ASP A 30 -11.58 11.62 -9.09
N ILE A 31 -11.08 12.78 -9.54
CA ILE A 31 -9.69 12.92 -10.01
C ILE A 31 -8.69 12.67 -8.86
N LEU A 32 -8.94 13.25 -7.69
CA LEU A 32 -8.09 13.08 -6.51
C LEU A 32 -8.07 11.61 -6.04
N PHE A 33 -9.22 10.95 -6.06
CA PHE A 33 -9.33 9.52 -5.77
C PHE A 33 -8.50 8.68 -6.74
N ASP A 34 -8.60 8.96 -8.04
CA ASP A 34 -7.83 8.26 -9.06
C ASP A 34 -6.33 8.49 -8.92
N LEU A 35 -5.90 9.71 -8.57
CA LEU A 35 -4.51 10.03 -8.30
C LEU A 35 -3.98 9.28 -7.08
N ALA A 36 -4.70 9.32 -5.96
CA ALA A 36 -4.35 8.60 -4.73
C ALA A 36 -4.22 7.10 -4.99
N ARG A 37 -5.19 6.52 -5.73
CA ARG A 37 -5.16 5.10 -6.08
C ARG A 37 -3.96 4.75 -6.98
N ARG A 38 -3.59 5.61 -7.93
CA ARG A 38 -2.41 5.42 -8.77
C ARG A 38 -1.12 5.49 -7.95
N GLU A 39 -1.06 6.40 -6.98
CA GLU A 39 0.08 6.53 -6.07
C GLU A 39 0.20 5.29 -5.16
N THR A 40 -0.90 4.86 -4.53
CA THR A 40 -0.97 3.64 -3.72
C THR A 40 -0.53 2.40 -4.51
N ARG A 41 -0.92 2.30 -5.78
CA ARG A 41 -0.47 1.22 -6.68
C ARG A 41 1.04 1.31 -6.95
N THR A 42 1.57 2.51 -7.10
CA THR A 42 3.02 2.74 -7.29
C THR A 42 3.79 2.30 -6.04
N PHE A 43 3.31 2.66 -4.85
CA PHE A 43 3.89 2.20 -3.59
C PHE A 43 3.80 0.69 -3.40
N SER A 44 2.66 0.08 -3.72
CA SER A 44 2.48 -1.38 -3.68
C SER A 44 3.52 -2.09 -4.56
N ASN A 45 3.74 -1.60 -5.79
CA ASN A 45 4.74 -2.17 -6.71
C ASN A 45 6.18 -2.01 -6.19
N ARG A 46 6.50 -0.85 -5.59
CA ARG A 46 7.80 -0.60 -4.98
C ARG A 46 8.03 -1.53 -3.78
N PHE A 47 7.03 -1.66 -2.91
CA PHE A 47 7.08 -2.57 -1.76
C PHE A 47 7.24 -4.02 -2.22
N ALA A 48 6.47 -4.47 -3.21
CA ALA A 48 6.56 -5.83 -3.73
C ALA A 48 7.98 -6.19 -4.22
N ARG A 49 8.67 -5.26 -4.90
CA ARG A 49 10.06 -5.46 -5.35
C ARG A 49 11.04 -5.59 -4.19
N LEU A 50 10.88 -4.74 -3.17
CA LEU A 50 11.73 -4.75 -1.99
C LEU A 50 11.51 -6.03 -1.18
N LEU A 51 10.25 -6.38 -0.92
CA LEU A 51 9.85 -7.61 -0.27
C LEU A 51 10.36 -8.86 -1.00
N MET A 52 10.23 -8.90 -2.33
CA MET A 52 10.77 -9.99 -3.14
C MET A 52 12.29 -10.15 -2.95
N ASN A 53 13.04 -9.05 -2.90
CA ASN A 53 14.50 -9.11 -2.74
C ASN A 53 14.90 -9.69 -1.39
N ASP A 54 14.25 -9.27 -0.31
CA ASP A 54 14.53 -9.78 1.03
C ASP A 54 14.08 -11.23 1.18
N MET A 55 12.89 -11.56 0.68
CA MET A 55 12.33 -12.90 0.78
C MET A 55 13.13 -13.95 0.00
N LYS A 56 13.82 -13.59 -1.10
CA LYS A 56 14.72 -14.51 -1.82
C LYS A 56 15.83 -15.09 -0.95
N THR A 57 16.16 -14.45 0.17
CA THR A 57 17.17 -14.95 1.14
C THR A 57 16.62 -16.04 2.06
N ALA A 58 15.30 -16.12 2.23
CA ALA A 58 14.64 -17.02 3.17
C ALA A 58 13.79 -18.11 2.48
N VAL A 59 13.29 -17.83 1.28
CA VAL A 59 12.24 -18.62 0.60
C VAL A 59 12.65 -18.92 -0.83
N HIS A 60 12.41 -20.16 -1.29
CA HIS A 60 12.54 -20.48 -2.71
C HIS A 60 11.40 -19.83 -3.50
N MET A 61 11.75 -18.93 -4.40
CA MET A 61 10.79 -18.12 -5.14
C MET A 61 10.49 -18.72 -6.52
N HIS A 62 9.23 -18.60 -6.96
CA HIS A 62 8.85 -18.93 -8.33
C HIS A 62 9.67 -18.10 -9.36
N LYS A 63 9.95 -18.66 -10.55
CA LYS A 63 10.73 -18.01 -11.63
C LYS A 63 10.26 -16.60 -11.99
N ARG A 64 8.97 -16.33 -11.80
CA ARG A 64 8.32 -15.02 -11.96
C ARG A 64 7.62 -14.67 -10.64
N PRO A 65 8.32 -14.08 -9.66
CA PRO A 65 7.80 -13.88 -8.31
C PRO A 65 6.90 -12.65 -8.18
N LEU A 66 7.04 -11.67 -9.08
CA LEU A 66 6.15 -10.50 -9.15
C LEU A 66 5.03 -10.76 -10.16
N LYS A 67 3.80 -10.78 -9.68
CA LYS A 67 2.59 -10.98 -10.48
C LYS A 67 1.53 -9.95 -10.08
N SER A 68 0.62 -9.66 -11.00
CA SER A 68 -0.51 -8.76 -10.78
C SER A 68 -1.80 -9.45 -11.18
N ALA A 69 -2.84 -9.31 -10.36
CA ALA A 69 -4.18 -9.81 -10.63
C ALA A 69 -5.22 -8.97 -9.87
N GLY A 70 -6.49 -9.08 -10.23
CA GLY A 70 -7.60 -8.29 -9.68
C GLY A 70 -8.09 -8.71 -8.29
N PHE A 71 -7.20 -9.12 -7.37
CA PHE A 71 -7.57 -9.59 -6.03
C PHE A 71 -8.30 -8.49 -5.25
N ARG A 72 -9.49 -8.80 -4.70
CA ARG A 72 -10.27 -7.84 -3.91
C ARG A 72 -9.53 -7.33 -2.67
N VAL A 73 -8.77 -8.21 -2.01
CA VAL A 73 -8.00 -7.87 -0.80
C VAL A 73 -6.89 -6.84 -1.05
N LEU A 74 -6.51 -6.60 -2.30
CA LEU A 74 -5.46 -5.65 -2.68
C LEU A 74 -6.02 -4.33 -3.25
N LYS A 75 -7.32 -4.04 -3.06
CA LYS A 75 -7.99 -2.90 -3.68
C LYS A 75 -8.12 -1.66 -2.78
N ALA A 76 -7.55 -1.65 -1.58
CA ALA A 76 -7.55 -0.48 -0.72
C ALA A 76 -6.98 0.74 -1.49
N PRO A 77 -7.70 1.88 -1.55
CA PRO A 77 -7.30 3.02 -2.37
C PRO A 77 -6.13 3.82 -1.77
N ASP A 78 -5.93 3.74 -0.46
CA ASP A 78 -5.04 4.55 0.36
C ASP A 78 -3.94 3.73 1.08
N VAL A 79 -4.07 2.40 1.10
CA VAL A 79 -3.10 1.49 1.76
C VAL A 79 -2.35 0.63 0.73
N PRO A 80 -1.02 0.78 0.60
CA PRO A 80 -0.20 -0.09 -0.23
C PRO A 80 -0.33 -1.55 0.20
N SER A 81 -0.69 -2.43 -0.74
CA SER A 81 -1.07 -3.81 -0.43
C SER A 81 -0.38 -4.81 -1.36
N VAL A 82 0.09 -5.93 -0.81
CA VAL A 82 0.67 -7.05 -1.55
C VAL A 82 0.16 -8.37 -1.01
N LEU A 83 0.02 -9.38 -1.88
CA LEU A 83 -0.28 -10.76 -1.49
C LEU A 83 1.00 -11.58 -1.63
N VAL A 84 1.33 -12.33 -0.59
CA VAL A 84 2.52 -13.17 -0.55
C VAL A 84 2.12 -14.63 -0.56
N GLU A 85 2.68 -15.36 -1.51
CA GLU A 85 2.55 -16.81 -1.62
C GLU A 85 3.82 -17.46 -1.07
N LEU A 86 3.69 -18.17 0.05
CA LEU A 86 4.82 -18.81 0.73
C LEU A 86 5.15 -20.21 0.21
N GLY A 87 4.17 -20.88 -0.40
CA GLY A 87 4.30 -22.23 -0.95
C GLY A 87 2.95 -22.88 -1.18
N TYR A 88 2.94 -24.04 -1.82
CA TYR A 88 1.72 -24.81 -2.11
C TYR A 88 1.52 -25.95 -1.11
N VAL A 89 0.38 -25.98 -0.42
CA VAL A 89 0.03 -27.11 0.47
C VAL A 89 -0.10 -28.44 -0.27
N SER A 90 -0.33 -28.41 -1.58
CA SER A 90 -0.35 -29.61 -2.42
C SER A 90 1.04 -30.16 -2.74
N ASN A 91 2.10 -29.37 -2.56
CA ASN A 91 3.48 -29.78 -2.78
C ASN A 91 4.08 -30.26 -1.45
N LYS A 92 4.57 -31.51 -1.40
CA LYS A 92 5.13 -32.10 -0.17
C LYS A 92 6.36 -31.34 0.36
N GLY A 93 7.18 -30.79 -0.52
CA GLY A 93 8.36 -30.01 -0.14
C GLY A 93 7.96 -28.67 0.49
N ASP A 94 7.03 -27.95 -0.15
CA ASP A 94 6.50 -26.70 0.40
C ASP A 94 5.74 -26.93 1.70
N MET A 95 4.93 -27.98 1.80
CA MET A 95 4.24 -28.34 3.04
C MET A 95 5.22 -28.58 4.20
N GLY A 96 6.34 -29.27 3.95
CA GLY A 96 7.39 -29.47 4.96
C GLY A 96 7.97 -28.14 5.45
N ASN A 97 8.20 -27.19 4.54
CA ASN A 97 8.65 -25.84 4.89
C ASN A 97 7.58 -25.05 5.67
N LEU A 98 6.32 -25.10 5.25
CA LEU A 98 5.20 -24.41 5.91
C LEU A 98 4.98 -24.94 7.34
N LEU A 99 5.25 -26.23 7.60
CA LEU A 99 5.17 -26.83 8.93
C LEU A 99 6.42 -26.60 9.79
N SER A 100 7.55 -26.19 9.19
CA SER A 100 8.80 -25.93 9.93
C SER A 100 8.81 -24.58 10.63
N ASP A 101 8.93 -24.58 11.96
CA ASP A 101 9.05 -23.37 12.78
C ASP A 101 10.24 -22.50 12.36
N ALA A 102 11.41 -23.13 12.17
CA ALA A 102 12.62 -22.44 11.78
C ALA A 102 12.48 -21.77 10.40
N TRP A 103 11.78 -22.42 9.47
CA TRP A 103 11.52 -21.85 8.15
C TRP A 103 10.54 -20.69 8.24
N ARG A 104 9.44 -20.83 8.98
CA ARG A 104 8.46 -19.75 9.18
C ARG A 104 9.08 -18.53 9.84
N ALA A 105 9.95 -18.72 10.84
CA ALA A 105 10.67 -17.64 11.50
C ALA A 105 11.54 -16.86 10.51
N ARG A 106 12.37 -17.54 9.71
CA ARG A 106 13.20 -16.86 8.70
C ARG A 106 12.39 -16.11 7.64
N SER A 107 11.25 -16.68 7.23
CA SER A 107 10.33 -16.02 6.30
C SER A 107 9.73 -14.75 6.92
N ALA A 108 9.23 -14.84 8.16
CA ALA A 108 8.70 -13.69 8.89
C ALA A 108 9.75 -12.59 9.09
N ASP A 109 10.98 -12.95 9.46
CA ASP A 109 12.08 -12.00 9.62
C ASP A 109 12.41 -11.28 8.30
N ALA A 110 12.38 -11.99 7.18
CA ALA A 110 12.58 -11.37 5.87
C ALA A 110 11.45 -10.40 5.51
N MET A 111 10.19 -10.73 5.85
CA MET A 111 9.06 -9.83 5.67
C MET A 111 9.18 -8.58 6.57
N ALA A 112 9.57 -8.76 7.83
CA ALA A 112 9.75 -7.66 8.77
C ALA A 112 10.82 -6.67 8.30
N ARG A 113 12.00 -7.17 7.89
CA ARG A 113 13.06 -6.32 7.31
C ARG A 113 12.58 -5.53 6.10
N ALA A 114 11.78 -6.16 5.23
CA ALA A 114 11.23 -5.50 4.07
C ALA A 114 10.25 -4.38 4.44
N ILE A 115 9.38 -4.63 5.42
CA ILE A 115 8.42 -3.64 5.94
C ILE A 115 9.20 -2.45 6.52
N ASP A 116 10.18 -2.70 7.38
CA ASP A 116 10.99 -1.65 8.02
C ASP A 116 11.72 -0.80 6.96
N ALA A 117 12.35 -1.44 5.98
CA ALA A 117 13.07 -0.73 4.92
C ALA A 117 12.12 0.07 4.00
N PHE A 118 10.89 -0.39 3.80
CA PHE A 118 9.87 0.36 3.06
C PHE A 118 9.41 1.59 3.84
N LEU A 119 9.10 1.43 5.13
CA LEU A 119 8.63 2.51 6.00
C LEU A 119 9.72 3.56 6.26
N ALA A 120 10.97 3.16 6.50
CA ALA A 120 12.09 4.07 6.70
C ALA A 120 12.28 5.03 5.51
N LYS A 121 12.15 4.53 4.27
CA LYS A 121 12.22 5.36 3.07
C LYS A 121 10.99 6.26 2.89
N ARG A 122 9.84 5.91 3.46
CA ARG A 122 8.64 6.75 3.45
C ARG A 122 8.79 7.92 4.42
N VAL A 123 9.25 7.65 5.64
CA VAL A 123 9.51 8.69 6.66
C VAL A 123 10.53 9.70 6.17
N ALA A 124 11.62 9.24 5.53
CA ALA A 124 12.62 10.14 4.94
C ALA A 124 12.05 11.07 3.84
N ASN A 125 11.05 10.59 3.08
CA ASN A 125 10.39 11.39 2.04
C ASN A 125 9.37 12.38 2.62
N VAL A 126 8.70 12.04 3.72
CA VAL A 126 7.75 12.94 4.41
C VAL A 126 8.47 14.02 5.22
N GLY A 127 9.63 13.70 5.82
CA GLY A 127 10.46 14.66 6.57
C GLY A 127 11.20 15.69 5.72
N GLY A 128 11.05 15.66 4.39
CA GLY A 128 11.64 16.64 3.46
C GLY A 128 10.78 17.91 3.28
N GLU A 129 9.57 17.94 3.81
CA GLU A 129 8.66 19.08 3.71
C GLU A 129 8.97 20.07 4.86
N LYS A 130 9.65 21.17 4.54
CA LYS A 130 9.88 22.26 5.51
C LYS A 130 8.52 22.86 5.89
N PRO A 131 8.26 23.15 7.18
CA PRO A 131 7.03 23.83 7.56
C PRO A 131 6.96 25.19 6.88
N ASP A 132 5.82 25.46 6.25
CA ASP A 132 5.55 26.71 5.57
C ASP A 132 5.66 27.86 6.57
N LYS A 133 6.47 28.86 6.23
CA LYS A 133 6.70 30.01 7.10
C LYS A 133 5.38 30.79 7.19
N PRO A 134 4.85 31.10 8.39
CA PRO A 134 3.56 31.77 8.50
C PRO A 134 3.57 33.10 7.75
N ALA A 135 2.60 33.27 6.84
CA ALA A 135 2.43 34.49 6.07
C ALA A 135 2.23 35.68 7.01
N ALA A 136 3.02 36.73 6.81
CA ALA A 136 2.94 37.96 7.61
C ALA A 136 1.52 38.55 7.54
N PRO A 137 0.98 39.06 8.66
CA PRO A 137 -0.36 39.63 8.68
C PRO A 137 -0.43 40.84 7.75
N ARG A 138 -1.36 40.80 6.78
CA ARG A 138 -1.70 41.95 5.95
C ARG A 138 -2.24 43.06 6.86
N ALA A 139 -1.55 44.19 6.90
CA ALA A 139 -2.06 45.41 7.51
C ALA A 139 -3.34 45.82 6.78
N LYS A 140 -4.42 46.03 7.54
CA LYS A 140 -5.64 46.67 7.03
C LYS A 140 -5.43 48.19 6.96
N PRO A 141 -6.01 48.86 5.95
CA PRO A 141 -5.99 50.31 5.82
C PRO A 141 -6.79 51.00 6.92
#